data_AF-A0A5R9BZN9-F1
#
_entry.id   AF-A0A5R9BZN9-F1
#
_cell.length_a   1.000
_cell.length_b   1.000
_cell.length_c   1.000
_cell.angle_alpha   90.00
_cell.angle_beta   90.00
_cell.angle_gamma   90.00
#
_symmetry.space_group_name_H-M   'P 1'
#
loop_
_entity.id
_entity.type
_entity.pdbx_description
1 polymer ?
#
loop_
_entity_poly.entity_id
_entity_poly.type
_entity_poly.pdbx_seq_one_letter_code
_entity_poly.pdbx_strand_id
1 'polypeptide(L)'
;MNHEQILKTLEKIRENKNIDEIAGLVLNIISLTGLTVDEVASINYYIMKETLNAKHNKYFMNDKLNIDVNQLGPEGIFQVQRALLSTYHEKIK
;
A
#
# COMPACT_ATOMS: atom_id res chain seq x y z
N MET A 1 -16.00 -17.34 -6.45
CA MET A 1 -14.66 -17.50 -7.07
C MET A 1 -14.05 -18.78 -6.57
N ASN A 2 -13.56 -19.66 -7.45
CA ASN A 2 -12.79 -20.82 -7.01
C ASN A 2 -11.33 -20.40 -6.69
N HIS A 3 -10.62 -21.20 -5.89
CA HIS A 3 -9.25 -20.92 -5.45
C HIS A 3 -8.26 -20.70 -6.62
N GLU A 4 -8.46 -21.43 -7.71
CA GLU A 4 -7.63 -21.38 -8.93
C GLU A 4 -7.76 -20.04 -9.68
N GLN A 5 -8.97 -19.46 -9.68
CA GLN A 5 -9.24 -18.14 -10.27
C GLN A 5 -8.57 -17.02 -9.48
N ILE A 6 -8.53 -17.13 -8.15
CA ILE A 6 -7.83 -16.18 -7.29
C ILE A 6 -6.33 -16.23 -7.60
N LEU A 7 -5.73 -17.42 -7.65
CA LEU A 7 -4.30 -17.59 -7.95
C LEU A 7 -3.92 -17.02 -9.31
N LYS A 8 -4.67 -17.34 -10.38
CA LYS A 8 -4.41 -16.80 -11.73
C LYS A 8 -4.51 -15.27 -11.79
N THR A 9 -5.41 -14.69 -11.00
CA THR A 9 -5.55 -13.23 -10.90
C THR A 9 -4.34 -12.63 -10.19
N LEU A 10 -3.89 -13.23 -9.09
CA LEU A 10 -2.70 -12.80 -8.34
C LEU A 10 -1.41 -12.94 -9.15
N GLU A 11 -1.28 -14.00 -9.96
CA GLU A 11 -0.15 -14.21 -10.88
C GLU A 11 -0.07 -13.10 -11.93
N LYS A 12 -1.18 -12.79 -12.60
CA LYS A 12 -1.25 -11.69 -13.56
C LYS A 12 -0.91 -10.34 -12.93
N ILE A 13 -1.41 -10.09 -11.72
CA ILE A 13 -1.11 -8.87 -10.96
C ILE A 13 0.37 -8.79 -10.62
N ARG A 14 1.00 -9.92 -10.25
CA ARG A 14 2.43 -9.98 -9.94
C ARG A 14 3.29 -9.68 -11.18
N GLU A 15 2.89 -10.18 -12.34
CA GLU A 15 3.61 -9.99 -13.61
C GLU A 15 3.48 -8.58 -14.16
N ASN A 16 2.26 -8.01 -14.13
CA ASN A 16 1.98 -6.71 -14.77
C ASN A 16 2.00 -5.52 -13.82
N LYS A 17 1.89 -5.75 -12.49
CA LYS A 17 1.81 -4.73 -11.43
C LYS A 17 1.00 -3.49 -11.82
N ASN A 18 -0.15 -3.68 -12.46
CA ASN A 18 -1.04 -2.59 -12.81
C ASN A 18 -1.71 -2.06 -11.53
N ILE A 19 -1.29 -0.87 -11.11
CA ILE A 19 -1.76 -0.25 -9.86
C ILE A 19 -3.27 0.03 -9.89
N ASP A 20 -3.83 0.36 -11.07
CA ASP A 20 -5.26 0.62 -11.21
C ASP A 20 -6.10 -0.66 -11.04
N GLU A 21 -5.63 -1.78 -11.60
CA GLU A 21 -6.29 -3.09 -11.41
C GLU A 21 -6.26 -3.54 -9.95
N ILE A 22 -5.11 -3.35 -9.28
CA ILE A 22 -4.97 -3.66 -7.84
C ILE A 22 -5.92 -2.77 -7.02
N ALA A 23 -5.97 -1.47 -7.32
CA ALA A 23 -6.86 -0.53 -6.63
C ALA A 23 -8.34 -0.93 -6.82
N GLY A 24 -8.74 -1.34 -8.03
CA GLY A 24 -10.09 -1.84 -8.31
C GLY A 24 -10.47 -3.06 -7.47
N LEU A 25 -9.55 -4.02 -7.28
CA LEU A 25 -9.80 -5.18 -6.41
C LEU A 25 -9.96 -4.78 -4.94
N VAL A 26 -9.16 -3.85 -4.44
CA VAL A 26 -9.28 -3.35 -3.07
C VAL A 26 -10.62 -2.63 -2.88
N LEU A 27 -11.03 -1.81 -3.83
CA LEU A 27 -12.33 -1.12 -3.80
C LEU A 27 -13.51 -2.11 -3.81
N ASN A 28 -13.42 -3.20 -4.55
CA ASN A 28 -14.44 -4.26 -4.52
C ASN A 28 -14.55 -4.89 -3.14
N ILE A 29 -13.43 -5.14 -2.45
CA ILE A 29 -13.45 -5.65 -1.07
C ILE A 29 -14.16 -4.65 -0.17
N ILE A 30 -13.75 -3.38 -0.20
CA ILE A 30 -14.34 -2.31 0.62
C ILE A 30 -15.86 -2.20 0.41
N SER A 31 -16.30 -2.22 -0.86
CA SER A 31 -17.71 -2.13 -1.21
C SER A 31 -18.51 -3.35 -0.74
N LEU A 32 -17.96 -4.56 -0.87
CA LEU A 32 -18.66 -5.79 -0.48
C LEU A 32 -18.79 -5.94 1.04
N THR A 33 -17.81 -5.43 1.79
CA THR A 33 -17.83 -5.47 3.26
C THR A 33 -18.62 -4.31 3.88
N GLY A 34 -18.96 -3.29 3.09
CA GLY A 34 -19.73 -2.13 3.56
C GLY A 34 -18.96 -1.24 4.54
N LEU A 35 -17.63 -1.13 4.38
CA LEU A 35 -16.79 -0.36 5.30
C LEU A 35 -17.10 1.13 5.23
N THR A 36 -17.07 1.77 6.39
CA THR A 36 -17.21 3.23 6.50
C THR A 36 -15.90 3.95 6.15
N VAL A 37 -15.97 5.26 5.93
CA VAL A 37 -14.82 6.07 5.50
C VAL A 37 -13.68 6.03 6.53
N ASP A 38 -13.99 6.09 7.81
CA ASP A 38 -13.02 6.02 8.91
C ASP A 38 -12.37 4.63 9.03
N GLU A 39 -13.13 3.56 8.80
CA GLU A 39 -12.57 2.19 8.75
C GLU A 39 -11.61 2.03 7.57
N VAL A 40 -11.97 2.56 6.38
CA VAL A 40 -11.07 2.58 5.21
C VAL A 40 -9.80 3.40 5.50
N ALA A 41 -9.92 4.54 6.16
CA ALA A 41 -8.77 5.35 6.56
C ALA A 41 -7.84 4.57 7.52
N SER A 42 -8.42 3.84 8.48
CA SER A 42 -7.68 2.97 9.41
C SER A 42 -6.93 1.85 8.67
N ILE A 43 -7.59 1.20 7.70
CA ILE A 43 -6.97 0.16 6.86
C ILE A 43 -5.82 0.73 6.04
N ASN A 44 -6.00 1.89 5.40
CA ASN A 44 -4.95 2.53 4.62
C ASN A 44 -3.72 2.86 5.48
N TYR A 45 -3.94 3.40 6.68
CA TYR A 45 -2.86 3.64 7.63
C TYR A 45 -2.15 2.35 8.04
N TYR A 46 -2.91 1.30 8.37
CA TYR A 46 -2.36 0.00 8.76
C TYR A 46 -1.51 -0.62 7.65
N ILE A 47 -2.03 -0.67 6.41
CA ILE A 47 -1.30 -1.19 5.25
C ILE A 47 0.00 -0.43 5.04
N MET A 48 -0.02 0.90 5.13
CA MET A 48 1.19 1.71 4.96
C MET A 48 2.21 1.44 6.07
N LYS A 49 1.75 1.38 7.33
CA LYS A 49 2.59 1.08 8.48
C LYS A 49 3.28 -0.28 8.35
N GLU A 50 2.53 -1.33 8.01
CA GLU A 50 3.10 -2.68 7.84
C GLU A 50 4.05 -2.75 6.64
N THR A 51 3.72 -2.07 5.55
CA THR A 51 4.58 -1.99 4.37
C THR A 51 5.92 -1.32 4.69
N LEU A 52 5.92 -0.21 5.45
CA LEU A 52 7.15 0.45 5.88
C LEU A 52 7.97 -0.41 6.86
N ASN A 53 7.30 -1.15 7.74
CA ASN A 53 7.95 -2.00 8.74
C ASN A 53 8.49 -3.33 8.18
N ALA A 54 8.08 -3.73 6.97
CA ALA A 54 8.63 -4.89 6.30
C ALA A 54 10.16 -4.77 6.17
N LYS A 55 10.89 -5.83 6.56
CA LYS A 55 12.36 -5.84 6.73
C LYS A 55 13.13 -5.15 5.59
N HIS A 56 12.76 -5.44 4.34
CA HIS A 56 13.43 -4.90 3.15
C HIS A 56 13.16 -3.40 2.97
N ASN A 57 11.92 -2.95 3.17
CA ASN A 57 11.56 -1.53 3.07
C ASN A 57 12.16 -0.73 4.21
N LYS A 58 12.10 -1.25 5.43
CA LYS A 58 12.71 -0.62 6.59
C LYS A 58 14.22 -0.39 6.42
N TYR A 59 14.92 -1.39 5.88
CA TYR A 59 16.33 -1.24 5.52
C TYR A 59 16.54 -0.14 4.48
N PHE A 60 15.74 -0.13 3.40
CA PHE A 60 15.80 0.91 2.38
C PHE A 60 15.53 2.32 2.94
N MET A 61 14.48 2.49 3.73
CA MET A 61 14.10 3.77 4.34
C MET A 61 15.22 4.31 5.24
N ASN A 62 15.85 3.45 6.03
CA ASN A 62 16.93 3.86 6.92
C ASN A 62 18.24 4.13 6.16
N ASP A 63 18.69 3.18 5.33
CA ASP A 63 20.01 3.24 4.67
C ASP A 63 20.06 4.25 3.51
N LYS A 64 18.98 4.36 2.74
CA LYS A 64 18.94 5.22 1.55
C LYS A 64 18.33 6.59 1.81
N LEU A 65 17.38 6.67 2.75
CA LEU A 65 16.64 7.92 3.01
C LEU A 65 16.91 8.51 4.39
N ASN A 66 17.69 7.84 5.25
CA ASN A 66 17.97 8.26 6.62
C ASN A 66 16.69 8.48 7.45
N ILE A 67 15.68 7.63 7.24
CA ILE A 67 14.40 7.64 7.95
C ILE A 67 14.28 6.35 8.76
N ASP A 68 14.30 6.46 10.10
CA ASP A 68 14.00 5.34 10.98
C ASP A 68 12.49 5.17 11.16
N VAL A 69 11.93 4.17 10.47
CA VAL A 69 10.50 3.84 10.49
C VAL A 69 10.01 3.51 11.92
N ASN A 70 10.86 2.99 12.81
CA ASN A 70 10.43 2.66 14.18
C ASN A 70 10.07 3.89 15.00
N GLN A 71 10.64 5.04 14.66
CA GLN A 71 10.45 6.29 15.39
C GLN A 71 9.30 7.11 14.82
N LEU A 72 8.68 6.66 13.72
CA LEU A 72 7.55 7.35 13.11
C LEU A 72 6.27 7.08 13.90
N GLY A 73 5.72 8.15 14.49
CA GLY A 73 4.31 8.17 14.89
C GLY A 73 3.36 8.25 13.68
N PRO A 74 2.04 8.28 13.90
CA PRO A 74 1.05 8.31 12.83
C PRO A 74 1.27 9.43 11.80
N GLU A 75 1.58 10.64 12.27
CA GLU A 75 1.86 11.79 11.41
C GLU A 75 3.09 11.56 10.52
N GLY A 76 4.16 10.97 11.08
CA GLY A 76 5.36 10.65 10.31
C GLY A 76 5.09 9.67 9.17
N ILE A 77 4.21 8.69 9.40
CA ILE A 77 3.78 7.74 8.36
C ILE A 77 3.00 8.46 7.26
N PHE A 78 2.07 9.37 7.61
CA PHE A 78 1.33 10.15 6.61
C PHE A 78 2.26 11.05 5.78
N GLN A 79 3.28 11.64 6.39
CA GLN A 79 4.27 12.45 5.68
C GLN A 79 5.07 11.63 4.67
N VAL A 80 5.52 10.43 5.06
CA VAL A 80 6.19 9.49 4.16
C VAL A 80 5.27 9.08 3.02
N GLN A 81 4.03 8.71 3.32
CA GLN A 81 3.04 8.32 2.33
C GLN A 81 2.81 9.44 1.31
N ARG A 82 2.62 10.68 1.77
CA ARG A 82 2.45 11.86 0.91
C ARG A 82 3.65 12.07 0.00
N ALA A 83 4.87 12.00 0.52
CA ALA A 83 6.09 12.19 -0.28
C ALA A 83 6.25 11.11 -1.36
N LEU A 84 5.98 9.85 -1.03
CA LEU A 84 6.05 8.74 -1.97
C LEU A 84 4.93 8.81 -3.02
N LEU A 85 3.73 9.22 -2.62
CA LEU A 85 2.62 9.44 -3.54
C LEU A 85 2.94 10.53 -4.56
N SER A 86 3.50 11.66 -4.12
CA SER A 86 3.93 12.74 -5.02
C SER A 86 4.99 12.25 -6.01
N THR A 87 6.02 11.55 -5.51
CA THR A 87 7.07 10.94 -6.35
C THR A 87 6.49 9.93 -7.35
N TYR A 88 5.48 9.14 -6.96
CA TYR A 88 4.84 8.19 -7.85
C TYR A 88 4.07 8.90 -8.97
N HIS A 89 3.29 9.94 -8.65
CA HIS A 89 2.58 10.73 -9.66
C HIS A 89 3.52 11.39 -10.67
N GLU A 90 4.69 11.83 -10.24
CA GLU A 90 5.71 12.37 -11.15
C GLU A 90 6.26 11.31 -12.12
N LYS A 91 6.31 10.03 -11.72
CA LYS A 91 6.78 8.93 -12.58
C LYS A 91 5.79 8.49 -13.64
N ILE A 92 4.49 8.71 -13.41
CA ILE A 92 3.41 8.28 -14.31
C ILE A 92 2.85 9.43 -15.17
N LYS A 93 3.36 10.65 -14.99
CA LYS A 93 3.17 11.76 -15.93
C LYS A 93 3.99 11.52 -17.20
#